data_AF-A0A952TE34-F1
#
_entry.id   AF-A0A952TE34-F1
#
_cell.length_a   1.000
_cell.length_b   1.000
_cell.length_c   1.000
_cell.angle_alpha   90.00
_cell.angle_beta   90.00
_cell.angle_gamma   90.00
#
_symmetry.space_group_name_H-M   'P 1'
#
loop_
_entity.id
_entity.type
_entity.pdbx_description
1 polymer ?
#
loop_
_entity_poly.entity_id
_entity_poly.type
_entity_poly.pdbx_seq_one_letter_code
_entity_poly.pdbx_strand_id
1 'polypeptide(L)'
;MKNKFLEISHNLNPTDFSVVVFYSFLSFLNIIFHQDVGLWWLLVLINIGVIILVYAIANRHANHDSFWNRQIHYWYTAPLILLTFKELYLMIKPIRKV
;
A
#
# COMPACT_ATOMS: atom_id res chain seq x y z
N MET A 1 -15.41 -20.84 13.27
CA MET A 1 -14.98 -20.17 12.02
C MET A 1 -13.99 -19.08 12.39
N LYS A 2 -12.68 -19.29 12.22
CA LYS A 2 -11.74 -18.16 12.26
C LYS A 2 -12.09 -17.27 11.05
N ASN A 3 -12.29 -15.97 11.29
CA ASN A 3 -12.60 -15.03 10.21
C ASN A 3 -11.43 -15.05 9.22
N LYS A 4 -11.70 -15.43 7.98
CA LYS A 4 -10.71 -15.51 6.88
C LYS A 4 -9.88 -14.22 6.74
N PHE A 5 -10.47 -13.08 7.13
CA PHE A 5 -9.81 -11.78 7.21
C PHE A 5 -8.65 -11.73 8.23
N LEU A 6 -8.84 -12.35 9.40
CA LEU A 6 -7.80 -12.44 10.43
C LEU A 6 -6.66 -13.38 10.00
N GLU A 7 -6.96 -14.46 9.28
CA GLU A 7 -5.92 -15.33 8.70
C GLU A 7 -5.10 -14.61 7.63
N ILE A 8 -5.73 -13.82 6.76
CA ILE A 8 -5.04 -13.01 5.76
C ILE A 8 -4.11 -11.99 6.42
N SER A 9 -4.53 -11.37 7.53
CA SER A 9 -3.66 -10.47 8.29
C SER A 9 -2.51 -11.17 9.03
N HIS A 10 -2.64 -12.47 9.33
CA HIS A 10 -1.61 -13.23 10.04
C HIS A 10 -0.40 -13.58 9.15
N ASN A 11 -0.60 -13.60 7.84
CA ASN A 11 0.45 -13.92 6.86
C ASN A 11 1.30 -12.71 6.47
N LEU A 12 1.03 -11.53 7.04
CA LEU A 12 1.79 -10.31 6.76
C LEU A 12 3.08 -10.28 7.57
N ASN A 13 4.21 -10.11 6.89
CA ASN A 13 5.45 -9.74 7.57
C ASN A 13 5.37 -8.29 8.09
N PRO A 14 6.24 -7.89 9.03
CA PRO A 14 6.26 -6.52 9.55
C PRO A 14 6.38 -5.44 8.46
N THR A 15 7.15 -5.72 7.41
CA THR A 15 7.27 -4.84 6.24
C THR A 15 5.93 -4.69 5.51
N ASP A 16 5.23 -5.79 5.24
CA ASP A 16 3.94 -5.79 4.56
C ASP A 16 2.90 -5.00 5.35
N PHE A 17 2.88 -5.22 6.68
CA PHE A 17 2.00 -4.49 7.58
C PHE A 17 2.30 -2.97 7.56
N SER A 18 3.57 -2.58 7.59
CA SER A 18 3.99 -1.18 7.49
C SER A 18 3.51 -0.54 6.18
N VAL A 19 3.66 -1.24 5.05
CA VAL A 19 3.17 -0.76 3.75
C VAL A 19 1.64 -0.57 3.79
N VAL A 20 0.88 -1.55 4.28
CA VAL A 20 -0.59 -1.47 4.37
C VAL A 20 -1.04 -0.27 5.21
N VAL A 21 -0.43 -0.08 6.39
CA VAL A 21 -0.73 1.05 7.28
C VAL A 21 -0.40 2.38 6.59
N PHE A 22 0.77 2.48 5.95
CA PHE A 22 1.21 3.72 5.30
C PHE A 22 0.31 4.11 4.13
N TYR A 23 -0.04 3.17 3.26
CA TYR A 23 -0.94 3.42 2.13
C TYR A 23 -2.38 3.70 2.58
N SER A 24 -2.81 3.13 3.71
CA SER A 24 -4.10 3.49 4.33
C SER A 24 -4.08 4.93 4.85
N PHE A 25 -2.99 5.34 5.50
CA PHE A 25 -2.78 6.72 5.95
C PHE A 25 -2.76 7.71 4.78
N LEU A 26 -2.04 7.40 3.69
CA LEU A 26 -2.02 8.23 2.48
C LEU A 26 -3.41 8.35 1.86
N SER A 27 -4.16 7.25 1.77
CA SER A 27 -5.54 7.27 1.27
C SER A 27 -6.43 8.19 2.11
N PHE A 28 -6.30 8.11 3.44
CA PHE A 28 -7.01 8.98 4.36
C PHE A 28 -6.67 10.46 4.16
N LEU A 29 -5.38 10.79 4.02
CA LEU A 29 -4.95 12.16 3.74
C LEU A 29 -5.49 12.67 2.39
N ASN A 30 -5.48 11.85 1.33
CA ASN A 30 -6.04 12.24 0.04
C ASN A 30 -7.54 12.58 0.13
N ILE A 31 -8.29 11.84 0.95
CA ILE A 31 -9.72 12.10 1.17
C ILE A 31 -9.91 13.42 1.94
N ILE A 32 -9.08 13.70 2.95
CA ILE A 32 -9.13 14.99 3.67
C ILE A 32 -8.87 16.17 2.72
N PHE A 33 -7.82 16.07 1.90
CA PHE A 33 -7.39 17.14 0.99
C PHE A 33 -7.97 16.99 -0.43
N HIS A 34 -9.13 16.34 -0.57
CA HIS A 34 -9.73 16.02 -1.87
C HIS A 34 -10.02 17.27 -2.76
N GLN A 35 -10.19 18.44 -2.15
CA GLN A 35 -10.47 19.69 -2.87
C GLN A 35 -9.22 20.26 -3.55
N ASP A 36 -8.05 20.06 -2.95
CA ASP A 36 -6.79 20.63 -3.38
C ASP A 36 -5.97 19.64 -4.26
N VAL A 37 -6.21 18.34 -4.08
CA VAL A 37 -5.55 17.26 -4.82
C VAL A 37 -6.40 16.90 -6.05
N GLY A 38 -6.05 17.44 -7.23
CA GLY A 38 -6.86 17.27 -8.45
C GLY A 38 -7.13 15.82 -8.89
N LEU A 39 -6.28 14.86 -8.52
CA LEU A 39 -6.42 13.43 -8.83
C LEU A 39 -6.54 12.55 -7.58
N TRP A 40 -7.13 13.08 -6.49
CA TRP A 40 -7.22 12.37 -5.20
C TRP A 40 -7.86 10.99 -5.33
N TRP A 41 -8.92 10.85 -6.12
CA TRP A 41 -9.64 9.59 -6.31
C TRP A 41 -8.76 8.53 -6.97
N LEU A 42 -7.92 8.94 -7.93
CA LEU A 42 -6.97 8.07 -8.62
C LEU A 42 -5.86 7.62 -7.66
N LEU A 43 -5.36 8.54 -6.82
CA LEU A 43 -4.37 8.22 -5.80
C LEU A 43 -4.94 7.23 -4.77
N VAL A 44 -6.15 7.45 -4.26
CA VAL A 44 -6.84 6.50 -3.37
C VAL A 44 -7.04 5.14 -4.04
N LEU A 45 -7.44 5.12 -5.32
CA LEU A 45 -7.60 3.87 -6.07
C LEU A 45 -6.27 3.12 -6.25
N ILE A 46 -5.19 3.84 -6.55
CA ILE A 46 -3.84 3.28 -6.63
C ILE A 46 -3.43 2.69 -5.27
N ASN A 47 -3.68 3.41 -4.16
CA ASN A 47 -3.32 2.96 -2.82
C ASN A 47 -4.08 1.71 -2.41
N ILE A 48 -5.39 1.64 -2.70
CA ILE A 48 -6.18 0.43 -2.50
C ILE A 48 -5.62 -0.72 -3.34
N GLY A 49 -5.25 -0.45 -4.60
CA GLY A 49 -4.60 -1.42 -5.48
C GLY A 49 -3.29 -1.96 -4.90
N VAL A 50 -2.44 -1.09 -4.34
CA VAL A 50 -1.20 -1.48 -3.66
C VAL A 50 -1.50 -2.34 -2.43
N ILE A 51 -2.46 -1.97 -1.60
CA ILE A 51 -2.84 -2.76 -0.42
C ILE A 51 -3.29 -4.18 -0.84
N ILE A 52 -4.14 -4.28 -1.85
CA ILE A 52 -4.58 -5.57 -2.41
C ILE A 52 -3.39 -6.38 -2.94
N LEU A 53 -2.46 -5.72 -3.66
CA LEU A 53 -1.26 -6.36 -4.18
C LEU A 53 -0.39 -6.93 -3.06
N VAL A 54 -0.18 -6.18 -1.97
CA VAL A 54 0.59 -6.64 -0.81
C VAL A 54 -0.04 -7.89 -0.20
N TYR A 55 -1.36 -7.88 0.03
CA TYR A 55 -2.07 -9.07 0.52
C TYR A 55 -1.94 -10.26 -0.44
N ALA A 56 -1.99 -10.02 -1.76
CA ALA A 56 -1.84 -11.07 -2.76
C ALA A 56 -0.42 -11.67 -2.75
N ILE A 57 0.61 -10.84 -2.65
CA ILE A 57 2.01 -11.28 -2.57
C ILE A 57 2.24 -12.06 -1.26
N ALA A 58 1.81 -11.53 -0.12
CA ALA A 58 1.96 -12.18 1.19
C ALA A 58 1.26 -13.55 1.22
N ASN A 59 0.01 -13.63 0.73
CA ASN A 59 -0.71 -14.89 0.67
C ASN A 59 -0.08 -15.88 -0.31
N ARG A 60 0.47 -15.41 -1.44
CA ARG A 60 1.18 -16.27 -2.39
C ARG A 60 2.49 -16.80 -1.79
N HIS A 61 3.22 -15.97 -1.06
CA HIS A 61 4.45 -16.37 -0.36
C HIS A 61 4.18 -17.43 0.71
N ALA A 62 3.11 -17.27 1.50
CA ALA A 62 2.72 -18.23 2.53
C ALA A 62 2.35 -19.62 1.98
N ASN A 63 1.73 -19.69 0.79
CA ASN A 63 1.26 -20.95 0.21
C ASN A 63 2.25 -21.59 -0.78
N HIS A 64 3.22 -20.85 -1.31
CA HIS A 64 4.13 -21.32 -2.36
C HIS A 64 5.55 -20.77 -2.15
N ASP A 65 6.47 -21.62 -1.70
CA ASP A 65 7.89 -21.27 -1.55
C ASP A 65 8.66 -21.53 -2.85
N SER A 66 8.53 -20.59 -3.81
CA SER A 66 9.34 -20.58 -5.02
C SER A 66 10.36 -19.44 -4.96
N PHE A 67 11.50 -19.63 -5.61
CA PHE A 67 12.54 -18.60 -5.73
C PHE A 67 11.95 -17.26 -6.20
N TRP A 68 11.11 -17.29 -7.23
CA TRP A 68 10.47 -16.08 -7.77
C TRP A 68 9.51 -15.42 -6.78
N ASN A 69 8.71 -16.20 -6.06
CA ASN A 69 7.79 -15.65 -5.05
C ASN A 69 8.57 -14.93 -3.95
N ARG A 70 9.68 -15.52 -3.49
CA ARG A 70 10.55 -14.93 -2.47
C ARG A 70 11.23 -13.64 -2.98
N GLN A 71 11.71 -13.63 -4.22
CA GLN A 71 12.30 -12.41 -4.81
C GLN A 71 11.27 -11.29 -4.94
N ILE A 72 10.06 -11.59 -5.42
CA ILE A 72 8.98 -10.61 -5.52
C ILE A 72 8.63 -10.06 -4.13
N HIS A 73 8.48 -10.94 -3.13
CA HIS A 73 8.18 -10.54 -1.74
C HIS A 73 9.26 -9.61 -1.15
N TYR A 74 10.52 -9.82 -1.52
CA TYR A 74 11.61 -8.96 -1.04
C TYR A 74 11.70 -7.62 -1.78
N TRP A 75 11.48 -7.64 -3.10
CA TRP A 75 11.77 -6.50 -3.96
C TRP A 75 10.59 -5.56 -4.17
N TYR A 76 9.34 -5.99 -3.95
CA TYR A 76 8.17 -5.16 -4.25
C TYR A 76 8.16 -3.84 -3.45
N THR A 77 8.78 -3.81 -2.27
CA THR A 77 8.82 -2.60 -1.42
C THR A 77 9.63 -1.47 -2.08
N ALA A 78 10.69 -1.79 -2.82
CA ALA A 78 11.56 -0.79 -3.45
C ALA A 78 10.83 0.12 -4.47
N PRO A 79 10.10 -0.41 -5.47
CA PRO A 79 9.32 0.44 -6.37
C PRO A 79 8.14 1.12 -5.67
N LEU A 80 7.56 0.51 -4.62
CA LEU A 80 6.50 1.16 -3.84
C LEU A 80 7.00 2.41 -3.14
N ILE A 81 8.21 2.40 -2.57
CA ILE A 81 8.80 3.60 -1.95
C ILE A 81 8.85 4.78 -2.94
N LEU A 82 9.22 4.54 -4.20
CA LEU A 82 9.22 5.59 -5.22
C LEU A 82 7.82 6.13 -5.51
N LEU A 83 6.82 5.25 -5.57
CA LEU A 83 5.42 5.63 -5.72
C LEU A 83 4.96 6.50 -4.54
N THR A 84 5.29 6.07 -3.31
CA THR A 84 5.00 6.77 -2.06
C THR A 84 5.58 8.17 -2.05
N PHE A 85 6.85 8.35 -2.44
CA PHE A 85 7.47 9.67 -2.52
C PHE A 85 6.80 10.58 -3.54
N LYS A 86 6.42 10.03 -4.69
CA LYS A 86 5.70 10.79 -5.73
C LYS A 86 4.33 11.26 -5.22
N GLU A 87 3.61 10.41 -4.51
CA GLU A 87 2.32 10.76 -3.93
C GLU A 87 2.47 11.83 -2.85
N LEU A 88 3.40 11.65 -1.90
CA LEU A 88 3.72 12.67 -0.91
C LEU A 88 4.06 14.01 -1.57
N TYR A 89 4.86 14.01 -2.63
CA TYR A 89 5.19 15.22 -3.39
C TYR A 89 3.94 15.93 -3.94
N LEU A 90 2.98 15.18 -4.48
CA LEU A 90 1.72 15.74 -4.95
C LEU A 90 0.86 16.30 -3.81
N MET A 91 0.99 15.77 -2.60
CA MET A 91 0.23 16.19 -1.42
C MET A 91 0.86 17.35 -0.66
N ILE A 92 2.18 17.57 -0.76
CA ILE A 92 2.88 18.67 -0.07
C ILE A 92 2.26 20.03 -0.42
N LYS A 93 1.97 20.28 -1.71
CA LYS A 93 1.39 21.56 -2.15
C LYS A 93 -0.02 21.79 -1.55
N PRO A 94 -0.98 20.86 -1.69
CA PRO A 94 -2.27 20.88 -1.00
C PRO A 94 -2.18 21.16 0.51
N ILE A 95 -1.27 20.47 1.21
CA ILE A 95 -1.14 20.57 2.66
C ILE A 95 -0.57 21.95 3.06
N ARG A 96 0.40 22.45 2.30
CA ARG A 96 1.06 23.74 2.59
C ARG A 96 0.12 24.92 2.32
N LYS A 97 -0.84 24.81 1.39
CA LYS A 97 -1.72 25.90 0.95
C LYS A 97 -0.97 27.15 0.47
N VAL A 98 0.26 26.99 -0.04
CA VAL A 98 1.12 28.05 -0.60
C VAL A 98 1.56 27.63 -1.99
#